data_AF-A0A9E3AGU2-F1
#
_entry.id   AF-A0A9E3AGU2-F1
#
_cell.length_a   1.000
_cell.length_b   1.000
_cell.length_c   1.000
_cell.angle_alpha   90.00
_cell.angle_beta   90.00
_cell.angle_gamma   90.00
#
_symmetry.space_group_name_H-M   'P 1'
#
loop_
_entity.id
_entity.type
_entity.pdbx_description
1 polymer ?
#
loop_
_entity_poly.entity_id
_entity_poly.type
_entity_poly.pdbx_seq_one_letter_code
_entity_poly.pdbx_strand_id
1 'polypeptide(L)'
;MARWGRKLRSVREEMGMTLRDVHKASLRLAARHRNGRLVLSPGRLSMIETKNEVPSIFRLYALSIIYRRDIKQLLSFYGLDK
;
A
#
# COMPACT_ATOMS: atom_id res chain seq x y z
N MET A 1 15.18 12.84 3.85
CA MET A 1 15.32 11.48 4.43
C MET A 1 13.93 10.86 4.53
N ALA A 2 13.77 9.67 3.96
CA ALA A 2 12.51 9.11 3.47
C ALA A 2 11.40 9.00 4.56
N ARG A 3 10.35 9.81 4.37
CA ARG A 3 9.15 9.93 5.23
C ARG A 3 7.91 9.22 4.66
N TRP A 4 8.06 8.56 3.51
CA TRP A 4 6.96 8.08 2.67
C TRP A 4 6.26 6.86 3.25
N GLY A 5 7.04 5.88 3.72
CA GLY A 5 6.50 4.70 4.41
C GLY A 5 5.69 5.09 5.65
N ARG A 6 6.13 6.14 6.37
CA ARG A 6 5.37 6.69 7.50
C ARG A 6 4.05 7.32 7.08
N LYS A 7 3.99 8.04 5.94
CA LYS A 7 2.72 8.56 5.42
C LYS A 7 1.74 7.45 5.06
N LEU A 8 2.21 6.37 4.40
CA LEU A 8 1.37 5.20 4.12
C LEU A 8 0.84 4.56 5.40
N ARG A 9 1.71 4.43 6.41
CA ARG A 9 1.32 3.95 7.73
C ARG A 9 0.24 4.82 8.38
N SER A 10 0.38 6.14 8.33
CA SER A 10 -0.63 7.07 8.85
C SER A 10 -1.98 6.87 8.17
N VAL A 11 -2.01 6.75 6.83
CA VAL A 11 -3.26 6.49 6.09
C VAL A 11 -3.89 5.17 6.53
N ARG A 12 -3.09 4.11 6.74
CA ARG A 12 -3.59 2.83 7.24
C ARG A 12 -4.19 2.95 8.65
N GLU A 13 -3.51 3.67 9.53
CA GLU A 13 -3.93 3.88 10.93
C GLU A 13 -5.19 4.76 11.03
N GLU A 14 -5.32 5.79 10.19
CA GLU A 14 -6.53 6.61 10.05
C GLU A 14 -7.76 5.79 9.65
N MET A 15 -7.56 4.74 8.85
CA MET A 15 -8.62 3.80 8.47
C MET A 15 -8.89 2.71 9.52
N GLY A 16 -8.18 2.71 10.64
CA GLY A 16 -8.31 1.68 11.68
C GLY A 16 -7.87 0.28 11.23
N MET A 17 -7.08 0.17 10.16
CA MET A 17 -6.71 -1.12 9.58
C MET A 17 -5.42 -1.68 10.20
N THR A 18 -5.44 -2.95 10.56
CA THR A 18 -4.21 -3.69 10.89
C THR A 18 -3.48 -4.13 9.62
N LEU A 19 -2.21 -4.52 9.74
CA LEU A 19 -1.46 -5.14 8.62
C LEU A 19 -2.18 -6.39 8.07
N ARG A 20 -2.87 -7.14 8.94
CA ARG A 20 -3.63 -8.34 8.53
C ARG A 20 -4.89 -7.97 7.76
N ASP A 21 -5.54 -6.85 8.09
CA ASP A 21 -6.73 -6.38 7.36
C ASP A 21 -6.37 -5.96 5.94
N VAL A 22 -5.26 -5.25 5.78
CA VAL A 22 -4.73 -4.90 4.45
C VAL A 22 -4.38 -6.15 3.66
N HIS A 23 -3.76 -7.15 4.30
CA HIS A 23 -3.48 -8.43 3.65
C HIS A 23 -4.75 -9.13 3.17
N LYS A 24 -5.78 -9.26 4.03
CA LYS A 24 -7.08 -9.85 3.65
C LYS A 24 -7.75 -9.08 2.51
N ALA A 25 -7.70 -7.75 2.54
CA ALA A 25 -8.24 -6.92 1.46
C ALA A 25 -7.47 -7.14 0.14
N SER A 26 -6.15 -7.26 0.20
CA SER A 26 -5.31 -7.55 -0.96
C SER A 26 -5.61 -8.93 -1.58
N LEU A 27 -5.91 -9.94 -0.76
CA LEU A 27 -6.33 -11.27 -1.23
C LEU A 27 -7.65 -11.20 -2.01
N ARG A 28 -8.66 -10.48 -1.48
CA ARG A 28 -9.93 -10.27 -2.18
C ARG A 28 -9.75 -9.51 -3.49
N LEU A 29 -8.90 -8.49 -3.49
CA LEU A 29 -8.59 -7.72 -4.69
C LEU A 29 -7.89 -8.59 -5.75
N ALA A 30 -6.87 -9.35 -5.34
CA ALA A 30 -6.16 -10.29 -6.20
C ALA A 30 -7.09 -11.33 -6.83
N ALA A 31 -8.03 -11.89 -6.05
CA ALA A 31 -9.03 -12.82 -6.54
C ALA A 31 -9.96 -12.17 -7.59
N ARG A 32 -10.47 -10.96 -7.32
CA ARG A 32 -11.34 -10.22 -8.26
C ARG A 32 -10.64 -9.93 -9.59
N HIS A 33 -9.36 -9.58 -9.55
CA HIS A 33 -8.56 -9.28 -10.75
C HIS A 33 -7.84 -10.51 -11.34
N ARG A 34 -8.00 -11.70 -10.73
CA ARG A 34 -7.24 -12.92 -11.04
C ARG A 34 -5.72 -12.67 -11.15
N ASN A 35 -5.19 -11.85 -10.25
CA ASN A 35 -3.80 -11.41 -10.27
C ASN A 35 -3.15 -11.46 -8.89
N GLY A 36 -2.34 -12.50 -8.66
CA GLY A 36 -1.63 -12.71 -7.39
C GLY A 36 -0.58 -11.65 -7.06
N ARG A 37 -0.12 -10.83 -8.03
CA ARG A 37 0.84 -9.75 -7.79
C ARG A 37 0.25 -8.61 -6.94
N LEU A 38 -1.08 -8.56 -6.81
CA LEU A 38 -1.79 -7.62 -5.96
C LEU A 38 -1.79 -8.02 -4.49
N VAL A 39 -1.38 -9.25 -4.15
CA VAL A 39 -1.32 -9.71 -2.76
C VAL A 39 -0.19 -9.00 -2.03
N LEU A 40 -0.51 -8.45 -0.87
CA LEU A 40 0.44 -7.77 0.00
C LEU A 40 0.50 -8.47 1.36
N SER A 41 1.61 -9.14 1.66
CA SER A 41 1.78 -9.80 2.95
C SER A 41 2.02 -8.79 4.09
N PRO A 42 1.66 -9.11 5.34
CA PRO A 42 1.90 -8.22 6.48
C PRO A 42 3.38 -7.83 6.64
N GLY A 43 4.30 -8.79 6.43
CA GLY A 43 5.74 -8.53 6.50
C GLY A 43 6.23 -7.56 5.43
N ARG A 44 5.74 -7.72 4.18
CA ARG A 44 6.10 -6.79 3.09
C ARG A 44 5.54 -5.39 3.35
N LEU A 45 4.29 -5.29 3.81
CA LEU A 45 3.69 -4.01 4.16
C LEU A 45 4.47 -3.31 5.28
N SER A 46 4.87 -4.05 6.33
CA SER A 46 5.72 -3.52 7.40
C SER A 46 7.04 -2.96 6.86
N MET A 47 7.71 -3.67 5.94
CA MET A 47 8.96 -3.21 5.32
C MET A 47 8.76 -1.93 4.48
N ILE A 48 7.66 -1.83 3.73
CA ILE A 48 7.29 -0.61 2.99
C ILE A 48 7.07 0.55 3.95
N GLU A 49 6.32 0.34 5.04
CA GLU A 49 5.98 1.37 6.02
C GLU A 49 7.16 1.84 6.87
N THR A 50 8.10 0.94 7.19
CA THR A 50 9.18 1.20 8.16
C THR A 50 10.55 1.39 7.53
N LYS A 51 10.87 0.63 6.47
CA LYS A 51 12.21 0.61 5.86
C LYS A 51 12.28 1.33 4.51
N ASN A 52 11.22 2.06 4.14
CA ASN A 52 11.12 2.79 2.88
C ASN A 52 11.36 1.91 1.65
N GLU A 53 10.98 0.63 1.72
CA GLU A 53 10.99 -0.23 0.55
C GLU A 53 10.04 0.36 -0.50
N VAL A 54 10.53 0.54 -1.74
CA VAL A 54 9.70 1.05 -2.83
C VAL A 54 8.77 -0.07 -3.31
N PRO A 55 7.44 0.10 -3.18
CA PRO A 55 6.47 -0.86 -3.68
C PRO A 55 6.50 -0.91 -5.22
N SER A 56 6.25 -2.10 -5.79
CA SER A 56 6.01 -2.22 -7.22
C SER A 56 4.70 -1.54 -7.62
N ILE A 57 4.51 -1.28 -8.92
CA ILE A 57 3.27 -0.67 -9.43
C ILE A 57 2.00 -1.46 -9.04
N PHE A 58 2.08 -2.79 -8.98
CA PHE A 58 0.97 -3.65 -8.53
C PHE A 58 0.62 -3.43 -7.07
N ARG A 59 1.62 -3.22 -6.21
CA ARG A 59 1.42 -2.95 -4.78
C ARG A 59 0.91 -1.53 -4.57
N LEU A 60 1.42 -0.55 -5.33
CA LEU A 60 0.89 0.81 -5.31
C LEU A 60 -0.58 0.84 -5.72
N TYR A 61 -0.94 0.13 -6.79
CA TYR A 61 -2.33 -0.01 -7.21
C TYR A 61 -3.17 -0.72 -6.13
N ALA A 62 -2.68 -1.81 -5.55
CA ALA A 62 -3.40 -2.48 -4.46
C ALA A 62 -3.64 -1.53 -3.27
N LEU A 63 -2.62 -0.78 -2.87
CA LEU A 63 -2.72 0.21 -1.79
C LEU A 63 -3.65 1.37 -2.15
N SER A 64 -3.66 1.86 -3.38
CA SER A 64 -4.56 2.96 -3.79
C SER A 64 -6.03 2.54 -3.65
N ILE A 65 -6.35 1.32 -4.07
CA ILE A 65 -7.69 0.76 -3.94
C ILE A 65 -8.05 0.49 -2.47
N ILE A 66 -7.17 -0.16 -1.71
CA ILE A 66 -7.45 -0.53 -0.31
C ILE A 66 -7.55 0.71 0.57
N TYR A 67 -6.66 1.69 0.39
CA TYR A 67 -6.64 2.94 1.16
C TYR A 67 -7.62 3.99 0.63
N ARG A 68 -8.32 3.72 -0.48
CA ARG A 68 -9.27 4.65 -1.11
C ARG A 68 -8.62 6.01 -1.37
N ARG A 69 -7.40 5.98 -1.91
CA ARG A 69 -6.62 7.14 -2.31
C ARG A 69 -6.35 7.07 -3.80
N ASP A 70 -6.26 8.23 -4.44
CA ASP A 70 -5.80 8.28 -5.82
C ASP A 70 -4.35 7.77 -5.90
N ILE A 71 -4.02 7.02 -6.97
CA ILE A 71 -2.66 6.55 -7.18
C ILE A 71 -1.67 7.71 -7.27
N LYS A 72 -2.07 8.86 -7.81
CA LYS A 72 -1.26 10.10 -7.84
C LYS A 72 -0.95 10.61 -6.44
N GLN A 73 -1.91 10.54 -5.51
CA GLN A 73 -1.68 10.90 -4.11
C GLN A 73 -0.67 9.96 -3.46
N LEU A 74 -0.70 8.67 -3.78
CA LEU A 74 0.32 7.74 -3.27
C LEU A 74 1.69 7.98 -3.93
N LEU A 75 1.73 8.32 -5.21
CA LEU A 75 2.96 8.64 -5.94
C LEU A 75 3.61 9.96 -5.48
N SER A 76 2.81 10.96 -5.09
CA SER A 76 3.34 12.20 -4.50
C SER A 76 4.06 11.95 -3.18
N PHE A 77 3.70 10.88 -2.46
CA PHE A 77 4.47 10.46 -1.30
C PHE A 77 5.87 10.01 -1.68
N TYR A 78 6.14 9.63 -2.92
CA TYR A 78 7.48 9.28 -3.41
C TYR A 78 8.12 10.41 -4.23
N GLY A 79 7.46 11.58 -4.33
CA GLY A 79 7.92 12.72 -5.15
C GLY A 79 7.78 12.51 -6.66
N LEU A 80 6.87 11.61 -7.07
CA LEU A 80 6.64 11.22 -8.47
C LEU A 80 5.36 11.86 -9.05
N ASP A 81 4.92 12.99 -8.51
CA ASP A 81 3.71 13.74 -8.89
C ASP A 81 3.98 14.92 -9.82
N LYS A 82 5.16 14.96 -10.44
CA LYS A 82 5.54 15.99 -11.43
C LYS A 82 5.15 15.60 -12.84
#